data_AF-A0A3D5F0W3-F1
#
_entry.id   AF-A0A3D5F0W3-F1
#
_cell.length_a   1.000
_cell.length_b   1.000
_cell.length_c   1.000
_cell.angle_alpha   90.00
_cell.angle_beta   90.00
_cell.angle_gamma   90.00
#
_symmetry.space_group_name_H-M   'P 1'
#
loop_
_entity.id
_entity.type
_entity.pdbx_description
1 polymer ?
#
loop_
_entity_poly.entity_id
_entity_poly.type
_entity_poly.pdbx_seq_one_letter_code
_entity_poly.pdbx_strand_id
1 'polypeptide(L)'
;VLLSGAAQAVAVRDGWIGWAPQARRKNLPRVLNNSRFLIFPHVRVPHLASHVLRQLARRARSDWLEHWGFGPLLLGSFVDPRQHGGTR
;
A
#
# COMPACT_ATOMS: atom_id res chain seq x y z
N VAL A 1 8.14 7.49 4.51
CA VAL A 1 7.31 6.31 4.17
C VAL A 1 8.09 5.47 3.19
N LEU A 2 8.06 4.14 3.28
CA LEU A 2 8.80 3.25 2.37
C LEU A 2 7.85 2.35 1.60
N LEU A 3 7.98 2.37 0.27
CA LEU A 3 7.24 1.52 -0.65
C LEU A 3 8.16 0.40 -1.17
N SER A 4 7.61 -0.81 -1.30
CA SER A 4 8.30 -1.95 -1.88
C SER A 4 7.36 -2.81 -2.73
N GLY A 5 7.92 -3.83 -3.39
CA GLY A 5 7.14 -4.83 -4.10
C GLY A 5 6.18 -5.60 -3.19
N ALA A 6 5.16 -6.19 -3.79
CA ALA A 6 4.17 -6.96 -3.05
C ALA A 6 4.76 -8.17 -2.34
N ALA A 7 4.22 -8.49 -1.16
CA ALA A 7 4.41 -9.77 -0.52
C ALA A 7 3.92 -10.89 -1.45
N GLN A 8 4.72 -11.95 -1.57
CA GLN A 8 4.53 -12.97 -2.60
C GLN A 8 3.19 -13.68 -2.46
N ALA A 9 2.74 -13.98 -1.24
CA ALA A 9 1.46 -14.63 -0.97
C ALA A 9 0.76 -14.03 0.25
N VAL A 10 -0.43 -13.47 0.02
CA VAL A 10 -1.30 -12.94 1.07
C VAL A 10 -2.70 -13.42 0.73
N ALA A 11 -3.15 -14.49 1.39
CA ALA A 11 -4.40 -15.17 1.04
C ALA A 11 -5.62 -14.23 1.08
N VAL A 12 -5.69 -13.36 2.09
CA VAL A 12 -6.78 -12.38 2.23
C VAL A 12 -6.80 -11.39 1.06
N ARG A 13 -5.65 -10.87 0.65
CA ARG A 13 -5.53 -10.00 -0.53
C ARG A 13 -5.92 -10.76 -1.78
N ASP A 14 -5.36 -11.95 -1.97
CA ASP A 14 -5.57 -12.73 -3.19
C ASP A 14 -7.05 -13.13 -3.34
N GLY A 15 -7.73 -13.43 -2.22
CA GLY A 15 -9.18 -13.66 -2.18
C GLY A 15 -10.01 -12.39 -2.44
N TRP A 16 -9.64 -11.25 -1.86
CA TRP A 16 -10.34 -9.97 -2.09
C TRP A 16 -10.20 -9.47 -3.54
N ILE A 17 -9.01 -9.62 -4.13
CA ILE A 17 -8.77 -9.26 -5.53
C ILE A 17 -9.47 -10.26 -6.48
N GLY A 18 -9.55 -11.54 -6.08
CA GLY A 18 -10.22 -12.58 -6.87
C GLY A 18 -9.45 -13.01 -8.13
N TRP A 19 -8.14 -12.77 -8.20
CA TRP A 19 -7.34 -13.17 -9.36
C TRP A 19 -7.19 -14.69 -9.47
N ALA A 20 -7.47 -15.22 -10.65
CA ALA A 20 -7.02 -16.57 -11.03
C ALA A 20 -5.47 -16.66 -10.97
N PRO A 21 -4.89 -17.85 -10.73
CA PRO A 21 -3.45 -18.01 -10.53
C PRO A 21 -2.57 -17.40 -11.63
N GLN A 22 -3.01 -17.48 -12.89
CA GLN A 22 -2.30 -16.88 -14.03
C GLN A 22 -2.35 -15.35 -14.01
N ALA A 23 -3.52 -14.76 -13.76
CA ALA A 23 -3.70 -13.31 -13.63
C ALA A 23 -2.87 -12.77 -12.47
N ARG A 24 -2.84 -13.50 -11.35
CA ARG A 24 -2.02 -13.17 -10.19
C ARG A 24 -0.53 -13.12 -10.53
N ARG A 25 0.02 -14.12 -11.22
CA ARG A 25 1.43 -14.12 -11.63
C ARG A 25 1.79 -12.90 -12.51
N LYS A 26 0.89 -12.50 -13.41
CA LYS A 26 1.08 -11.34 -14.29
C LYS A 26 0.98 -10.00 -13.56
N ASN A 27 0.06 -9.90 -12.60
CA ASN A 27 -0.28 -8.63 -11.97
C ASN A 27 0.46 -8.37 -10.65
N LEU A 28 0.95 -9.42 -9.96
CA LEU A 28 1.65 -9.30 -8.68
C LEU A 28 2.87 -8.34 -8.71
N PRO A 29 3.71 -8.32 -9.77
CA PRO A 29 4.81 -7.34 -9.87
C PRO A 29 4.34 -5.88 -9.91
N ARG A 30 3.06 -5.63 -10.24
CA ARG A 30 2.45 -4.30 -10.28
C ARG A 30 1.73 -3.94 -8.99
N VAL A 31 1.84 -4.77 -7.95
CA VAL A 31 1.28 -4.49 -6.62
C VAL A 31 2.40 -3.95 -5.74
N LEU A 32 2.12 -2.88 -5.02
CA LEU A 32 3.03 -2.26 -4.07
C LEU A 32 2.54 -2.44 -2.65
N ASN A 33 3.50 -2.45 -1.72
CA ASN A 33 3.25 -2.48 -0.30
C ASN A 33 3.87 -1.25 0.37
N ASN A 34 3.14 -0.66 1.31
CA ASN A 34 3.71 0.26 2.28
C ASN A 34 4.35 -0.56 3.40
N SER A 35 5.66 -0.76 3.30
CA SER A 35 6.44 -1.59 4.23
C SER A 35 6.87 -0.83 5.48
N ARG A 36 6.88 0.51 5.45
CA ARG A 36 7.28 1.32 6.59
C ARG A 36 6.52 2.64 6.64
N PHE A 37 5.66 2.77 7.64
CA PHE A 37 4.96 4.00 7.98
C PHE A 37 5.06 4.24 9.49
N LEU A 38 5.70 5.34 9.89
CA LEU A 38 5.94 5.68 11.30
C LEU A 38 5.46 7.11 11.55
N ILE A 39 4.63 7.28 12.57
CA ILE A 39 4.30 8.57 13.17
C ILE A 39 4.74 8.48 14.63
N PHE A 40 5.53 9.44 15.10
CA PHE A 40 6.01 9.42 16.47
C PHE A 40 4.88 9.73 17.47
N PRO A 41 4.90 9.16 18.70
CA PRO A 41 3.84 9.33 19.70
C PRO A 41 3.56 10.78 20.12
N HIS A 42 4.57 11.66 20.01
CA HIS A 42 4.45 13.08 20.33
C HIS A 42 3.77 13.89 19.21
N VAL A 43 3.60 13.32 18.01
CA VAL A 43 2.89 13.96 16.91
C VAL A 43 1.39 13.66 17.05
N ARG A 44 0.63 14.66 17.51
CA ARG A 44 -0.83 14.56 17.69
C ARG A 44 -1.55 15.44 16.68
N VAL A 45 -1.61 14.97 15.44
CA VAL A 45 -2.36 15.62 14.36
C VAL A 45 -3.47 14.69 13.91
N PRO A 46 -4.75 15.08 14.03
CA PRO A 46 -5.88 14.29 13.56
C PRO A 46 -5.73 13.90 12.08
N HIS A 47 -6.05 12.65 11.74
CA HIS A 47 -6.03 12.10 10.38
C HIS A 47 -4.71 12.20 9.61
N LEU A 48 -3.58 12.52 10.26
CA LEU A 48 -2.27 12.67 9.61
C LEU A 48 -1.87 11.41 8.83
N ALA A 49 -2.11 10.23 9.42
CA ALA A 49 -1.83 8.95 8.77
C ALA A 49 -2.56 8.83 7.43
N SER A 50 -3.88 8.96 7.44
CA SER A 50 -4.73 8.87 6.26
C SER A 50 -4.38 9.94 5.23
N HIS A 51 -4.05 11.15 5.69
CA HIS A 51 -3.65 12.26 4.82
C HIS A 51 -2.35 11.96 4.06
N VAL A 52 -1.30 11.52 4.78
CA VAL A 52 0.00 11.17 4.18
C VAL A 52 -0.15 9.97 3.24
N LEU A 53 -0.89 8.93 3.64
CA LEU A 53 -1.14 7.77 2.79
C LEU A 53 -1.89 8.12 1.50
N ARG A 54 -2.88 9.02 1.57
CA ARG A 54 -3.60 9.52 0.39
C ARG A 54 -2.68 10.30 -0.55
N GLN A 55 -1.81 11.15 -0.01
CA GLN A 55 -0.83 11.87 -0.82
C GLN A 55 0.14 10.89 -1.50
N LEU A 56 0.64 9.91 -0.76
CA LEU A 56 1.54 8.89 -1.28
C LEU A 56 0.88 8.09 -2.41
N ALA A 57 -0.35 7.61 -2.24
CA ALA A 57 -1.06 6.85 -3.26
C ALA A 57 -1.23 7.63 -4.58
N ARG A 58 -1.46 8.95 -4.50
CA ARG A 58 -1.59 9.81 -5.68
C ARG A 58 -0.27 9.98 -6.43
N ARG A 59 0.85 10.11 -5.71
CA ARG A 59 2.19 10.28 -6.32
C ARG A 59 2.79 8.96 -6.81
N ALA A 60 2.63 7.89 -6.03
CA ALA A 60 3.26 6.59 -6.29
C ALA A 60 2.98 6.06 -7.71
N ARG A 61 1.78 6.32 -8.27
CA ARG A 61 1.49 5.91 -9.65
C ARG A 61 2.34 6.65 -10.68
N SER A 62 2.48 7.97 -10.53
CA SER A 62 3.31 8.78 -11.41
C SER A 62 4.78 8.41 -11.27
N ASP A 63 5.26 8.33 -10.03
CA ASP A 63 6.65 8.02 -9.72
C ASP A 63 7.07 6.65 -10.28
N TRP A 64 6.20 5.64 -10.17
CA TRP A 64 6.47 4.32 -10.74
C TRP A 64 6.46 4.30 -12.27
N LEU A 65 5.55 5.06 -12.89
CA LEU A 65 5.48 5.14 -14.34
C LEU A 65 6.75 5.79 -14.90
N GLU A 66 7.22 6.86 -14.25
CA GLU A 66 8.43 7.58 -14.63
C GLU A 66 9.69 6.72 -14.44
N HIS A 67 9.81 6.01 -13.32
CA HIS A 67 11.03 5.27 -12.99
C HIS A 67 11.09 3.86 -13.61
N TRP A 68 9.95 3.19 -13.77
CA TRP A 68 9.88 1.77 -14.18
C TRP A 68 9.04 1.53 -15.45
N GLY A 69 8.42 2.56 -16.02
CA GLY A 69 7.65 2.45 -17.26
C GLY A 69 6.27 1.78 -17.12
N PHE A 70 5.81 1.52 -15.89
CA PHE A 70 4.47 0.99 -15.64
C PHE A 70 3.80 1.58 -14.40
N GLY A 71 2.47 1.65 -14.43
CA GLY A 71 1.66 2.07 -13.29
C GLY A 71 1.37 0.91 -12.33
N PRO A 72 1.49 1.10 -11.01
CA PRO A 72 1.00 0.16 -10.00
C PRO A 72 -0.51 -0.01 -10.12
N LEU A 73 -0.99 -1.24 -9.91
CA LEU A 73 -2.43 -1.56 -9.89
C LEU A 73 -3.04 -1.42 -8.50
N LEU A 74 -2.23 -1.64 -7.46
CA LEU A 74 -2.69 -1.65 -6.08
C LEU A 74 -1.57 -1.24 -5.13
N LEU A 75 -1.92 -0.50 -4.08
CA LEU A 75 -1.04 -0.17 -2.97
C LEU A 75 -1.64 -0.70 -1.66
N GLY A 76 -1.05 -1.76 -1.11
CA GLY A 76 -1.46 -2.35 0.16
C GLY A 76 -0.79 -1.68 1.36
N SER A 77 -1.52 -1.54 2.47
CA SER A 77 -0.97 -1.15 3.76
C SER A 77 -1.31 -2.21 4.82
N PHE A 78 -0.32 -2.63 5.61
CA PHE A 78 -0.53 -3.52 6.74
C PHE A 78 -0.60 -2.68 8.00
N VAL A 79 -1.81 -2.44 8.48
CA VAL A 79 -2.09 -1.70 9.71
C VAL A 79 -2.81 -2.66 10.64
N ASP A 80 -2.35 -2.80 11.89
CA ASP A 80 -3.09 -3.55 12.91
C ASP A 80 -4.22 -2.66 13.45
N PRO A 81 -5.49 -2.97 13.16
CA PRO A 81 -6.62 -2.15 13.62
C PRO A 81 -6.75 -2.14 15.15
N ARG A 82 -6.15 -3.11 15.86
CA ARG A 82 -6.13 -3.12 17.34
C ARG A 82 -5.17 -2.08 17.92
N GLN A 83 -4.12 -1.73 17.17
CA GLN A 83 -3.13 -0.73 17.57
C GLN A 83 -3.42 0.64 16.96
N HIS A 84 -4.19 0.67 15.88
CA HIS A 84 -4.50 1.88 15.12
C HIS A 84 -5.99 1.89 14.75
N GLY A 85 -6.85 2.22 15.71
CA GLY A 85 -8.32 2.17 15.57
C GLY A 85 -8.96 3.19 14.62
N GLY A 86 -8.16 3.92 13.83
CA GLY A 86 -8.60 5.10 13.10
C GLY A 86 -8.95 6.22 14.06
N THR A 87 -8.24 7.34 14.02
CA THR A 87 -8.71 8.55 14.69
C THR A 87 -9.94 9.05 13.95
N ARG A 88 -11.11 8.86 14.58
CA ARG A 88 -12.37 9.49 14.18
C ARG A 88 -12.27 11.00 14.30
#